data_AF-A0A7Z9JMI9-F1
#
_entry.id   AF-A0A7Z9JMI9-F1
#
_cell.length_a   1.000
_cell.length_b   1.000
_cell.length_c   1.000
_cell.angle_alpha   90.00
_cell.angle_beta   90.00
_cell.angle_gamma   90.00
#
_symmetry.space_group_name_H-M   'P 1'
#
loop_
_entity.id
_entity.type
_entity.pdbx_description
1 polymer ?
#
loop_
_entity_poly.entity_id
_entity_poly.type
_entity_poly.pdbx_seq_one_letter_code
_entity_poly.pdbx_strand_id
1 'polypeptide(L)'
;MSSSTALIRLSEWPRLQLANLPTPIRPLPRLAEALGGPTLDLLVKLDSETGFALGGNKVRKLEFELAPDRLEGVTCLITAGGPQSNHCRVTAAAAAQLGLRCVLIVNGSEPETPTGNALLHRLFGAEIVTVPE
;
A
#
# COMPACT_ATOMS: atom_id res chain seq x y z
N MET A 1 7.78 2.29 -30.31
CA MET A 1 8.15 3.47 -29.51
C MET A 1 9.42 3.10 -28.76
N SER A 2 10.51 3.87 -28.90
CA SER A 2 11.73 3.65 -28.12
C SER A 2 11.38 3.82 -26.64
N SER A 3 11.40 2.72 -25.87
CA SER A 3 11.17 2.83 -24.43
C SER A 3 12.25 3.74 -23.86
N SER A 4 11.86 4.82 -23.18
CA SER A 4 12.83 5.77 -22.64
C SER A 4 13.77 5.03 -21.69
N THR A 5 15.05 5.42 -21.64
CA THR A 5 16.06 4.82 -20.74
C THR A 5 15.57 4.72 -19.29
N ALA A 6 14.68 5.63 -18.86
CA ALA A 6 14.05 5.59 -17.55
C ALA A 6 13.11 4.38 -17.36
N LEU A 7 12.30 4.02 -18.36
CA LEU A 7 11.39 2.87 -18.27
C LEU A 7 12.16 1.54 -18.24
N ILE A 8 13.25 1.44 -19.00
CA ILE A 8 14.14 0.27 -18.96
C ILE A 8 14.73 0.13 -17.55
N ARG A 9 15.33 1.20 -17.02
CA ARG A 9 15.88 1.20 -15.66
C ARG A 9 14.84 0.86 -14.59
N LEU A 10 13.62 1.37 -14.71
CA LEU A 10 12.54 1.06 -13.77
C LEU A 10 12.12 -0.41 -13.86
N SER A 11 12.10 -0.99 -15.07
CA SER A 11 11.73 -2.40 -15.27
C SER A 11 12.75 -3.38 -14.71
N GLU A 12 14.03 -2.98 -14.69
CA GLU A 12 15.14 -3.75 -14.15
C GLU A 12 15.36 -3.51 -12.64
N TRP A 13 14.71 -2.49 -12.06
CA TRP A 13 14.91 -2.15 -10.65
C TRP A 13 14.39 -3.28 -9.73
N PRO A 14 15.18 -3.71 -8.73
CA PRO A 14 14.78 -4.77 -7.81
C PRO A 14 13.47 -4.48 -7.09
N ARG A 15 12.61 -5.50 -6.98
CA ARG A 15 11.34 -5.40 -6.27
C ARG A 15 10.85 -6.75 -5.76
N LEU A 16 10.24 -6.73 -4.58
CA LEU A 16 9.44 -7.83 -4.05
C LEU A 16 8.06 -7.81 -4.73
N GLN A 17 7.69 -8.90 -5.38
CA GLN A 17 6.37 -9.00 -6.05
C GLN A 17 5.27 -9.19 -5.00
N LEU A 18 4.53 -8.13 -4.73
CA LEU A 18 3.37 -8.11 -3.83
C LEU A 18 2.08 -7.81 -4.61
N ALA A 19 2.13 -6.88 -5.56
CA ALA A 19 0.95 -6.35 -6.23
C ALA A 19 0.53 -7.19 -7.43
N ASN A 20 -0.78 -7.39 -7.58
CA ASN A 20 -1.38 -7.92 -8.81
C ASN A 20 -1.42 -6.82 -9.88
N LEU A 21 -0.45 -6.84 -10.80
CA LEU A 21 -0.26 -5.82 -11.84
C LEU A 21 -0.42 -6.39 -13.26
N PRO A 22 -0.87 -5.57 -14.23
CA PRO A 22 -1.35 -4.19 -14.10
C PRO A 22 -2.76 -4.13 -13.48
N THR A 23 -3.04 -3.14 -12.63
CA THR A 23 -4.43 -2.94 -12.15
C THR A 23 -5.32 -2.32 -13.24
N PRO A 24 -6.64 -2.59 -13.25
CA PRO A 24 -7.50 -2.13 -14.34
C PRO A 24 -7.62 -0.62 -14.45
N ILE A 25 -7.92 -0.16 -15.67
CA ILE A 25 -8.43 1.19 -15.96
C ILE A 25 -9.90 1.04 -16.36
N ARG A 26 -10.81 1.79 -15.74
CA ARG A 26 -12.24 1.73 -16.04
C ARG A 26 -12.80 3.10 -16.43
N PRO A 27 -13.67 3.18 -17.45
CA PRO A 27 -14.44 4.38 -17.72
C PRO A 27 -15.50 4.61 -16.65
N LEU A 28 -15.81 5.88 -16.39
CA LEU A 28 -16.80 6.33 -15.41
C LEU A 28 -17.95 7.10 -16.09
N PRO A 29 -18.72 6.47 -17.01
CA PRO A 29 -19.69 7.17 -17.85
C PRO A 29 -20.80 7.87 -17.06
N ARG A 30 -21.30 7.24 -15.98
CA ARG A 30 -22.33 7.84 -15.11
C ARG A 30 -21.82 9.06 -14.34
N LEU A 31 -20.54 9.09 -13.98
CA LEU A 31 -19.94 10.25 -13.32
C LEU A 31 -19.71 11.39 -14.32
N ALA A 32 -19.25 11.05 -15.53
CA ALA A 32 -19.10 12.03 -16.61
C ALA A 32 -20.44 12.72 -16.93
N GLU A 33 -21.52 11.93 -17.05
CA GLU A 33 -22.88 12.44 -17.24
C GLU A 33 -23.29 13.41 -16.12
N ALA A 34 -23.07 13.04 -14.86
CA ALA A 34 -23.43 13.87 -13.70
C ALA A 34 -22.63 15.19 -13.58
N LEU A 35 -21.43 15.28 -14.18
CA LEU A 35 -20.52 16.42 -14.02
C LEU A 35 -20.53 17.43 -15.18
N GLY A 36 -21.31 17.19 -16.23
CA GLY A 36 -21.36 18.11 -17.38
C GLY A 36 -21.59 17.44 -18.74
N GLY A 37 -21.82 16.13 -18.75
CA GLY A 37 -22.25 15.40 -19.94
C GLY A 37 -21.15 14.61 -20.65
N PRO A 38 -21.47 13.97 -21.79
CA PRO A 38 -20.66 12.94 -22.43
C PRO A 38 -19.36 13.43 -23.07
N THR A 39 -19.07 14.75 -23.06
CA THR A 39 -17.80 15.30 -23.54
C THR A 39 -16.64 15.10 -22.55
N LEU A 40 -16.94 14.70 -21.30
CA LEU A 40 -15.93 14.37 -20.30
C LEU A 40 -15.54 12.89 -20.40
N ASP A 41 -14.30 12.61 -20.83
CA ASP A 41 -13.73 11.26 -20.78
C ASP A 41 -13.09 11.01 -19.42
N LEU A 42 -13.87 10.45 -18.49
CA LEU A 42 -13.40 10.13 -17.14
C LEU A 42 -13.00 8.67 -17.02
N LEU A 43 -11.75 8.47 -16.62
CA LEU A 43 -11.15 7.15 -16.38
C LEU A 43 -10.66 7.07 -14.93
N VAL A 44 -10.72 5.88 -14.35
CA VAL A 44 -10.09 5.57 -13.05
C VAL A 44 -9.12 4.41 -13.17
N LYS A 45 -7.92 4.60 -12.63
CA LYS A 45 -6.95 3.53 -12.40
C LYS A 45 -7.20 2.88 -11.04
N LEU A 46 -7.61 1.62 -11.02
CA LEU A 46 -8.05 0.94 -9.80
C LEU A 46 -6.87 0.37 -8.98
N ASP A 47 -6.07 1.25 -8.39
CA ASP A 47 -4.95 0.85 -7.53
C ASP A 47 -5.40 0.19 -6.20
N SER A 48 -6.68 0.26 -5.86
CA SER A 48 -7.27 -0.59 -4.80
C SER A 48 -7.18 -2.08 -5.14
N GLU A 49 -7.13 -2.45 -6.42
CA GLU A 49 -7.11 -3.84 -6.88
C GLU A 49 -5.68 -4.44 -6.97
N THR A 50 -4.69 -3.84 -6.28
CA THR A 50 -3.35 -4.45 -6.15
C THR A 50 -3.35 -5.74 -5.33
N GLY A 51 -4.45 -6.09 -4.64
CA GLY A 51 -4.71 -7.40 -4.05
C GLY A 51 -4.05 -7.66 -2.68
N PHE A 52 -2.76 -7.36 -2.54
CA PHE A 52 -2.02 -7.65 -1.31
C PHE A 52 -2.57 -6.92 -0.09
N ALA A 53 -2.96 -7.67 0.93
CA ALA A 53 -3.50 -7.14 2.18
C ALA A 53 -4.56 -6.06 1.94
N LEU A 54 -5.58 -6.34 1.13
CA LEU A 54 -6.64 -5.40 0.70
C LEU A 54 -6.17 -4.25 -0.22
N GLY A 55 -4.96 -4.35 -0.77
CA GLY A 55 -4.47 -3.55 -1.89
C GLY A 55 -4.17 -2.09 -1.58
N GLY A 56 -4.34 -1.22 -2.58
CA GLY A 56 -4.05 0.21 -2.52
C GLY A 56 -2.67 0.58 -3.08
N ASN A 57 -2.49 1.88 -3.28
CA ASN A 57 -1.29 2.44 -3.91
C ASN A 57 0.01 2.18 -3.11
N LYS A 58 -0.08 2.01 -1.78
CA LYS A 58 1.08 1.78 -0.92
C LYS A 58 1.74 0.42 -1.19
N VAL A 59 1.00 -0.57 -1.70
CA VAL A 59 1.58 -1.86 -2.11
C VAL A 59 2.63 -1.65 -3.20
N ARG A 60 2.33 -0.84 -4.23
CA ARG A 60 3.28 -0.56 -5.33
C ARG A 60 4.60 0.04 -4.84
N LYS A 61 4.52 0.99 -3.89
CA LYS A 61 5.70 1.61 -3.28
C LYS A 61 6.52 0.56 -2.53
N LEU A 62 5.81 -0.28 -1.76
CA LEU A 62 6.43 -1.24 -0.86
C LEU A 62 7.20 -2.34 -1.60
N GLU A 63 6.79 -2.70 -2.82
CA GLU A 63 7.54 -3.65 -3.67
C GLU A 63 9.01 -3.23 -3.86
N PHE A 64 9.28 -1.93 -4.05
CA PHE A 64 10.63 -1.40 -4.20
C PHE A 64 11.32 -1.14 -2.85
N GLU A 65 10.55 -0.84 -1.80
CA GLU A 65 11.09 -0.62 -0.47
C GLU A 65 11.61 -1.91 0.18
N LEU A 66 10.93 -3.02 -0.11
CA LEU A 66 11.23 -4.34 0.43
C LEU A 66 11.87 -5.27 -0.60
N ALA A 67 12.55 -4.71 -1.59
CA ALA A 67 13.33 -5.51 -2.53
C ALA A 67 14.34 -6.41 -1.77
N PRO A 68 14.51 -7.70 -2.14
CA PRO A 68 15.27 -8.65 -1.34
C PRO A 68 16.71 -8.23 -1.00
N ASP A 69 17.38 -7.55 -1.93
CA ASP A 69 18.73 -6.98 -1.77
C ASP A 69 18.82 -5.90 -0.68
N ARG A 70 17.68 -5.31 -0.30
CA ARG A 70 17.58 -4.28 0.75
C ARG A 70 17.24 -4.83 2.12
N LEU A 71 16.91 -6.13 2.22
CA LEU A 71 16.47 -6.75 3.46
C LEU A 71 17.58 -7.49 4.21
N GLU A 72 18.81 -7.50 3.69
CA GLU A 72 19.94 -8.11 4.37
C GLU A 72 20.17 -7.45 5.74
N GLY A 73 20.17 -8.26 6.81
CA GLY A 73 20.32 -7.80 8.19
C GLY A 73 19.11 -7.05 8.77
N VAL A 74 18.06 -6.81 7.99
CA VAL A 74 16.83 -6.18 8.49
C VAL A 74 16.06 -7.18 9.34
N THR A 75 15.64 -6.75 10.53
CA THR A 75 14.89 -7.60 11.49
C THR A 75 13.53 -7.00 11.88
N CYS A 76 13.28 -5.75 11.52
CA CYS A 76 12.08 -5.01 11.90
C CYS A 76 11.73 -3.97 10.84
N LEU A 77 10.45 -3.89 10.46
CA LEU A 77 9.89 -2.79 9.68
C LEU A 77 9.21 -1.79 10.61
N ILE A 78 9.62 -0.53 10.54
CA ILE A 78 9.03 0.56 11.34
C ILE A 78 8.38 1.55 10.37
N THR A 79 7.11 1.88 10.60
CA THR A 79 6.41 2.94 9.85
C THR A 79 5.45 3.71 10.75
N ALA A 80 4.91 4.82 10.25
CA ALA A 80 4.01 5.67 11.00
C ALA A 80 2.72 5.99 10.23
N GLY A 81 1.66 6.31 10.97
CA GLY A 81 0.38 6.76 10.41
C GLY A 81 -0.68 6.93 11.48
N GLY A 82 -1.92 7.24 11.09
CA GLY A 82 -3.05 7.25 12.03
C GLY A 82 -3.59 5.84 12.33
N PRO A 83 -4.56 5.71 13.26
CA PRO A 83 -5.12 4.42 13.67
C PRO A 83 -5.73 3.61 12.51
N GLN A 84 -6.23 4.29 11.47
CA GLN A 84 -6.79 3.66 10.27
C GLN A 84 -5.86 3.71 9.06
N SER A 85 -4.55 3.83 9.28
CA SER A 85 -3.57 3.94 8.19
C SER A 85 -3.53 2.70 7.29
N ASN A 86 -3.83 2.91 6.00
CA ASN A 86 -3.64 1.90 4.95
C ASN A 86 -2.16 1.55 4.78
N HIS A 87 -1.24 2.50 4.96
CA HIS A 87 0.19 2.22 4.85
C HIS A 87 0.67 1.31 5.96
N CYS A 88 0.28 1.60 7.22
CA CYS A 88 0.61 0.75 8.36
C CYS A 88 0.07 -0.66 8.17
N ARG A 89 -1.15 -0.81 7.64
CA ARG A 89 -1.73 -2.13 7.32
C ARG A 89 -0.86 -2.91 6.35
N VAL A 90 -0.54 -2.33 5.19
CA VAL A 90 0.23 -3.07 4.17
C VAL A 90 1.66 -3.35 4.62
N THR A 91 2.28 -2.46 5.41
CA THR A 91 3.60 -2.69 5.98
C THR A 91 3.59 -3.82 7.01
N ALA A 92 2.59 -3.85 7.91
CA ALA A 92 2.43 -4.93 8.87
C ALA A 92 2.22 -6.28 8.19
N ALA A 93 1.37 -6.32 7.15
CA ALA A 93 1.16 -7.53 6.36
C ALA A 93 2.45 -8.01 5.66
N ALA A 94 3.24 -7.09 5.10
CA ALA A 94 4.50 -7.44 4.44
C ALA A 94 5.54 -7.94 5.45
N ALA A 95 5.64 -7.31 6.62
CA ALA A 95 6.49 -7.78 7.70
C ALA A 95 6.12 -9.22 8.12
N ALA A 96 4.83 -9.48 8.33
CA ALA A 96 4.33 -10.81 8.66
C ALA A 96 4.66 -11.85 7.59
N GLN A 97 4.49 -11.52 6.30
CA GLN A 97 4.84 -12.42 5.19
C GLN A 97 6.36 -12.70 5.12
N LEU A 98 7.19 -11.71 5.43
CA LEU A 98 8.65 -11.82 5.40
C LEU A 98 9.26 -12.42 6.68
N GLY A 99 8.45 -12.70 7.70
CA GLY A 99 8.92 -13.16 9.01
C GLY A 99 9.69 -12.08 9.79
N LEU A 100 9.46 -10.80 9.50
CA LEU A 100 10.08 -9.67 10.18
C LEU A 100 9.18 -9.15 11.31
N ARG A 101 9.79 -8.53 12.32
CA ARG A 101 9.00 -7.74 13.29
C ARG A 101 8.40 -6.51 12.61
N CYS A 102 7.31 -6.00 13.15
CA CYS A 102 6.74 -4.73 12.71
C CYS A 102 6.39 -3.85 13.90
N VAL A 103 6.81 -2.59 13.85
CA VAL A 103 6.41 -1.56 14.80
C VAL A 103 5.67 -0.46 14.05
N LEU A 104 4.47 -0.14 14.50
CA LEU A 104 3.64 0.92 13.94
C LEU A 104 3.57 2.08 14.93
N ILE A 105 4.11 3.23 14.53
CA ILE A 105 3.98 4.48 15.28
C ILE A 105 2.64 5.12 14.90
N VAL A 106 1.67 5.03 15.80
CA VAL A 106 0.30 5.48 15.56
C VAL A 106 0.11 6.87 16.17
N ASN A 107 -0.14 7.88 15.32
CA ASN A 107 -0.47 9.22 15.77
C ASN A 107 -1.95 9.26 16.18
N GLY A 108 -2.20 9.42 17.49
CA GLY A 108 -3.53 9.30 18.08
C GLY A 108 -3.71 8.02 18.91
N SER A 109 -4.90 7.86 19.48
CA SER A 109 -5.22 6.70 20.32
C SER A 109 -5.66 5.48 19.50
N GLU A 110 -5.32 4.30 20.01
CA GLU A 110 -5.95 3.08 19.50
C GLU A 110 -7.42 3.03 19.95
N PRO A 111 -8.34 2.66 19.05
CA PRO A 111 -9.73 2.41 19.43
C PRO A 111 -9.82 1.25 20.41
N GLU A 112 -10.68 1.37 21.43
CA GLU A 112 -10.93 0.29 22.41
C GLU A 112 -11.36 -1.00 21.70
N THR A 113 -12.28 -0.89 20.74
CA THR A 113 -12.67 -1.97 19.84
C THR A 113 -12.09 -1.72 18.45
N PRO A 114 -10.99 -2.37 18.06
CA PRO A 114 -10.36 -2.13 16.77
C PRO A 114 -11.22 -2.68 15.62
N THR A 115 -11.35 -1.87 14.57
CA THR A 115 -12.04 -2.22 13.32
C THR A 115 -11.18 -1.83 12.12
N GLY A 116 -11.54 -2.30 10.92
CA GLY A 116 -10.87 -1.90 9.68
C GLY A 116 -9.35 -2.13 9.73
N ASN A 117 -8.58 -1.10 9.38
CA ASN A 117 -7.12 -1.19 9.35
C ASN A 117 -6.54 -1.36 10.77
N ALA A 118 -7.10 -0.73 11.80
CA ALA A 118 -6.64 -0.90 13.19
C ALA A 118 -6.72 -2.36 13.65
N LEU A 119 -7.80 -3.07 13.28
CA LEU A 119 -7.92 -4.51 13.57
C LEU A 119 -6.86 -5.30 12.82
N LEU A 120 -6.64 -4.97 11.54
CA LEU A 120 -5.66 -5.66 10.70
C LEU A 120 -4.22 -5.44 11.17
N HIS A 121 -3.87 -4.26 11.71
CA HIS A 121 -2.57 -4.01 12.34
C HIS A 121 -2.26 -5.08 13.40
N ARG A 122 -3.22 -5.36 14.28
CA ARG A 122 -3.11 -6.39 15.33
C ARG A 122 -3.11 -7.81 14.78
N LEU A 123 -3.99 -8.11 13.81
CA LEU A 123 -4.06 -9.46 13.20
C LEU A 123 -2.78 -9.83 12.44
N PHE A 124 -2.08 -8.84 11.88
CA PHE A 124 -0.74 -9.05 11.29
C PHE A 124 0.39 -9.07 12.32
N GLY A 125 0.09 -9.00 13.62
CA GLY A 125 1.07 -9.15 14.69
C GLY A 125 1.99 -7.95 14.87
N ALA A 126 1.61 -6.76 14.43
CA ALA A 126 2.42 -5.57 14.63
C ALA A 126 2.37 -5.09 16.09
N GLU A 127 3.52 -4.64 16.58
CA GLU A 127 3.61 -3.85 17.81
C GLU A 127 3.11 -2.43 17.51
N ILE A 128 2.23 -1.90 18.35
CA ILE A 128 1.63 -0.59 18.16
C ILE A 128 2.12 0.34 19.27
N VAL A 129 2.69 1.47 18.86
CA VAL A 129 3.17 2.52 19.76
C VAL A 129 2.40 3.79 19.45
N THR A 130 1.53 4.21 20.37
CA THR A 130 0.74 5.42 20.21
C THR A 130 1.53 6.65 20.62
N VAL A 131 1.44 7.72 19.82
CA VAL A 131 1.99 9.04 20.15
C VAL A 131 0.82 9.98 20.44
N PRO A 132 0.79 10.65 21.62
CA PRO A 132 -0.19 11.67 21.93
C PRO A 132 -0.15 12.84 20.92
N GLU A 133 -1.28 13.50 20.73
CA GLU A 133 -1.34 14.77 19.96
C GLU A 133 -0.53 15.89 20.61
#